data_AF-A0A8S2VHJ1-F1
#
_entry.id   AF-A0A8S2VHJ1-F1
#
_cell.length_a   1.000
_cell.length_b   1.000
_cell.length_c   1.000
_cell.angle_alpha   90.00
_cell.angle_beta   90.00
_cell.angle_gamma   90.00
#
_symmetry.space_group_name_H-M   'P 1'
#
loop_
_entity.id
_entity.type
_entity.pdbx_description
1 polymer ?
#
loop_
_entity_poly.entity_id
_entity_poly.type
_entity_poly.pdbx_seq_one_letter_code
_entity_poly.pdbx_strand_id
1 'polypeptide(L)'
;NNMLYPREDKENRILLYACRRCQHQQAADNPCIYVNKITHEIDELTQIVTDVISDPTLPRTTNHACPKCKMNDAVFFQAQSARGEDRMTLYYVCRNQRCVSCDQRGMQLIMFA
;
A
#
# COMPACT_ATOMS: atom_id res chain seq x y z
N ASN A 1 -13.23 20.94 -12.95
CA ASN A 1 -13.08 20.19 -11.68
C ASN A 1 -12.13 20.94 -10.76
N ASN A 2 -12.63 21.43 -9.63
CA ASN A 2 -11.86 22.14 -8.61
C ASN A 2 -11.92 21.36 -7.29
N MET A 3 -10.88 21.49 -6.47
CA MET A 3 -10.88 20.92 -5.11
C MET A 3 -12.00 21.56 -4.27
N LEU A 4 -12.78 20.74 -3.59
CA LEU A 4 -13.81 21.18 -2.64
C LEU A 4 -13.22 21.33 -1.24
N TYR A 5 -13.75 22.26 -0.46
CA TYR A 5 -13.28 22.58 0.88
C TYR A 5 -14.37 22.32 1.90
N PRO A 6 -14.01 21.84 3.11
CA PRO A 6 -14.97 21.58 4.18
C PRO A 6 -15.63 22.89 4.62
N ARG A 7 -16.96 22.84 4.82
CA ARG A 7 -17.80 23.93 5.30
C ARG A 7 -18.88 23.36 6.21
N GLU A 8 -19.12 24.01 7.34
CA GLU A 8 -20.19 23.64 8.27
C GLU A 8 -21.54 24.24 7.81
N ASP A 9 -22.60 23.42 7.81
CA ASP A 9 -23.98 23.88 7.85
C ASP A 9 -24.47 23.87 9.31
N LYS A 10 -24.64 25.07 9.88
CA LYS A 10 -24.94 25.26 11.30
C LYS A 10 -26.38 24.90 11.68
N GLU A 11 -27.31 24.97 10.73
CA GLU A 11 -28.73 24.70 10.99
C GLU A 11 -28.96 23.19 11.10
N ASN A 12 -28.46 22.45 10.12
CA ASN A 12 -28.61 21.00 10.05
C ASN A 12 -27.48 20.24 10.77
N ARG A 13 -26.42 20.94 11.21
CA ARG A 13 -25.22 20.38 11.85
C ARG A 13 -24.55 19.30 11.02
N ILE A 14 -24.44 19.54 9.71
CA ILE A 14 -23.81 18.63 8.75
C ILE A 14 -22.53 19.23 8.16
N LEU A 15 -21.59 18.36 7.81
CA LEU A 15 -20.39 18.72 7.06
C LEU A 15 -20.69 18.76 5.57
N LEU A 16 -20.37 19.87 4.92
CA LEU A 16 -20.46 20.05 3.48
C LEU A 16 -19.07 20.20 2.85
N TYR A 17 -18.93 19.77 1.61
CA TYR A 17 -17.81 20.11 0.74
C TYR A 17 -18.28 21.15 -0.29
N ALA A 18 -17.66 22.33 -0.29
CA ALA A 18 -18.04 23.45 -1.15
C ALA A 18 -16.89 23.91 -2.05
N CYS A 19 -17.22 24.28 -3.29
CA CYS A 19 -16.24 24.86 -4.22
C CYS A 19 -15.97 26.33 -3.85
N ARG A 20 -14.70 26.78 -3.96
CA ARG A 20 -14.37 28.21 -3.76
C ARG A 20 -14.67 29.09 -4.98
N ARG A 21 -14.85 28.49 -6.16
CA ARG A 21 -14.98 29.24 -7.43
C ARG A 21 -16.42 29.30 -7.96
N CYS A 22 -17.28 28.37 -7.56
CA CYS A 22 -18.69 28.33 -7.96
C CYS A 22 -19.58 27.99 -6.75
N GLN A 23 -20.90 27.97 -6.95
CA GLN A 23 -21.90 27.72 -5.90
C GLN A 23 -22.15 26.22 -5.62
N HIS A 24 -21.31 25.33 -6.16
CA HIS A 24 -21.48 23.90 -5.94
C HIS A 24 -21.13 23.51 -4.50
N GLN A 25 -22.00 22.72 -3.89
CA GLN A 25 -21.86 22.18 -2.54
C GLN A 25 -22.51 20.79 -2.46
N GLN A 26 -21.94 19.91 -1.63
CA GLN A 26 -22.43 18.55 -1.41
C GLN A 26 -22.22 18.14 0.05
N ALA A 27 -23.05 17.23 0.56
CA ALA A 27 -22.86 16.66 1.90
C ALA A 27 -21.64 15.72 1.91
N ALA A 28 -20.91 15.70 3.04
CA ALA A 28 -19.79 14.80 3.23
C ALA A 28 -20.26 13.43 3.72
N ASP A 29 -19.84 12.36 3.04
CA ASP A 29 -20.11 10.98 3.48
C ASP A 29 -19.25 10.58 4.69
N ASN A 30 -18.02 11.11 4.75
CA ASN A 30 -17.07 10.88 5.84
C ASN A 30 -16.86 12.18 6.64
N PRO A 31 -17.05 12.19 7.97
CA PRO A 31 -16.81 13.37 8.81
C PRO A 31 -15.32 13.70 9.00
N CYS A 32 -14.41 12.81 8.59
CA CYS A 32 -12.98 13.00 8.78
C CYS A 32 -12.39 13.98 7.74
N ILE A 33 -12.03 15.19 8.19
CA ILE A 33 -11.47 16.25 7.33
C ILE A 33 -9.96 16.06 7.11
N TYR A 34 -9.26 15.65 8.16
CA TYR A 34 -7.80 15.54 8.15
C TYR A 34 -7.34 14.39 9.05
N VAL A 35 -6.39 13.61 8.55
CA VAL A 35 -5.70 12.58 9.30
C VAL A 35 -4.20 12.81 9.16
N ASN A 36 -3.50 12.90 10.30
CA ASN A 36 -2.05 12.83 10.32
C ASN A 36 -1.62 11.43 10.76
N LYS A 37 -1.12 10.62 9.83
CA LYS A 37 -0.56 9.30 10.15
C LYS A 37 0.91 9.48 10.57
N ILE A 38 1.15 9.54 11.87
CA ILE A 38 2.48 9.77 12.46
C ILE A 38 3.38 8.55 12.25
N THR A 39 2.86 7.36 12.53
CA THR A 39 3.49 6.10 12.17
C THR A 39 3.09 5.77 10.74
N HIS A 40 4.09 5.73 9.86
CA HIS A 40 3.91 5.34 8.49
C HIS A 40 4.01 3.81 8.43
N GLU A 41 2.95 3.12 8.87
CA GLU A 41 2.65 1.79 8.33
C GLU A 41 2.16 1.99 6.89
N ILE A 42 3.04 2.45 6.01
CA ILE A 42 2.84 2.15 4.60
C ILE A 42 2.90 0.63 4.59
N ASP A 43 1.85 0.01 4.08
CA ASP A 43 1.95 -1.37 3.67
C ASP A 43 3.02 -1.37 2.56
N GLU A 44 4.29 -1.57 2.94
CA GLU A 44 5.46 -1.52 2.05
C GLU A 44 5.25 -2.44 0.85
N LEU A 45 4.38 -3.45 1.02
CA LEU A 45 3.90 -4.31 -0.03
C LEU A 45 3.17 -3.55 -1.16
N THR A 46 2.36 -2.54 -0.85
CA THR A 46 1.65 -1.72 -1.86
C THR A 46 2.58 -0.96 -2.81
N GLN A 47 3.85 -0.79 -2.43
CA GLN A 47 4.87 -0.15 -3.26
C GLN A 47 5.65 -1.16 -4.12
N ILE A 48 5.48 -2.46 -3.90
CA ILE A 48 6.18 -3.50 -4.67
C ILE A 48 5.53 -3.62 -6.05
N VAL A 49 6.26 -3.19 -7.07
CA VAL A 49 5.87 -3.33 -8.47
C VAL A 49 6.02 -4.79 -8.89
N THR A 50 5.10 -5.29 -9.71
CA THR A 50 5.09 -6.68 -10.21
C THR A 50 6.32 -7.03 -11.05
N ASP A 51 6.95 -6.03 -11.66
CA ASP A 51 8.03 -6.20 -12.64
C ASP A 51 9.38 -6.55 -11.99
N VAL A 52 9.48 -6.50 -10.65
CA VAL A 52 10.66 -6.91 -9.90
C VAL A 52 11.07 -8.37 -10.18
N ILE A 53 10.15 -9.22 -10.60
CA ILE A 53 10.45 -10.62 -10.97
C ILE A 53 11.36 -10.75 -12.20
N SER A 54 11.38 -9.71 -13.05
CA SER A 54 12.15 -9.68 -14.29
C SER A 54 13.56 -9.11 -14.11
N ASP A 55 13.83 -8.47 -12.97
CA ASP A 55 15.11 -7.85 -12.67
C ASP A 55 16.20 -8.93 -12.51
N PRO A 56 17.24 -8.95 -13.37
CA PRO A 56 18.32 -9.92 -13.27
C PRO A 56 19.31 -9.61 -12.14
N THR A 57 19.26 -8.41 -11.55
CA THR A 57 20.16 -7.99 -10.47
C THR A 57 19.67 -8.42 -9.08
N LEU A 58 18.39 -8.79 -8.96
CA LEU A 58 17.81 -9.24 -7.71
C LEU A 58 18.10 -10.73 -7.44
N PRO A 59 18.43 -11.09 -6.19
CA PRO A 59 18.73 -12.46 -5.83
C PRO A 59 17.48 -13.35 -5.84
N ARG A 60 17.70 -14.64 -6.12
CA ARG A 60 16.66 -15.66 -6.24
C ARG A 60 16.85 -16.75 -5.22
N THR A 61 15.74 -17.35 -4.78
CA THR A 61 15.74 -18.45 -3.83
C THR A 61 14.75 -19.53 -4.23
N THR A 62 15.13 -20.78 -3.95
CA THR A 62 14.27 -21.96 -4.06
C THR A 62 13.94 -22.56 -2.70
N ASN A 63 14.24 -21.86 -1.61
CA ASN A 63 14.06 -22.39 -0.26
C ASN A 63 12.64 -22.13 0.29
N HIS A 64 11.88 -21.24 -0.35
CA HIS A 64 10.55 -20.83 0.10
C HIS A 64 9.49 -21.17 -0.94
N ALA A 65 8.54 -22.02 -0.55
CA ALA A 65 7.40 -22.39 -1.37
C ALA A 65 6.35 -21.28 -1.38
N CYS A 66 5.89 -20.86 -2.56
CA CYS A 66 4.76 -19.96 -2.67
C CYS A 66 3.51 -20.60 -2.03
N PRO A 67 2.79 -19.92 -1.12
CA PRO A 67 1.60 -20.50 -0.49
C PRO A 67 0.49 -20.87 -1.48
N LYS A 68 0.49 -20.25 -2.66
CA LYS A 68 -0.57 -20.36 -3.68
C LYS A 68 -0.26 -21.40 -4.77
N CYS A 69 0.88 -21.30 -5.45
CA CYS A 69 1.25 -22.29 -6.48
C CYS A 69 2.20 -23.39 -5.98
N LYS A 70 2.68 -23.32 -4.73
CA LYS A 70 3.64 -24.27 -4.14
C LYS A 70 4.97 -24.40 -4.90
N MET A 71 5.23 -23.51 -5.85
CA MET A 71 6.53 -23.43 -6.51
C MET A 71 7.55 -22.77 -5.60
N ASN A 72 8.75 -23.31 -5.64
CA ASN A 72 9.91 -22.86 -4.90
C ASN A 72 10.74 -21.93 -5.78
N ASP A 73 10.15 -20.83 -6.24
CA ASP A 73 10.82 -19.89 -7.13
C ASP A 73 10.37 -18.46 -6.83
N ALA A 74 11.21 -17.77 -6.06
CA ALA A 74 10.95 -16.42 -5.58
C ALA A 74 12.18 -15.52 -5.75
N VAL A 75 11.92 -14.26 -6.08
CA VAL A 75 12.88 -13.15 -5.97
C VAL A 75 12.74 -12.56 -4.58
N PHE A 76 13.83 -12.10 -3.98
CA PHE A 76 13.78 -11.42 -2.70
C PHE A 76 14.62 -10.15 -2.66
N PHE A 77 14.22 -9.20 -1.82
CA PHE A 77 14.93 -7.94 -1.62
C PHE A 77 14.59 -7.33 -0.26
N GLN A 78 15.43 -6.41 0.21
CA GLN A 78 15.14 -5.56 1.36
C GLN A 78 14.53 -4.26 0.87
N ALA A 79 13.43 -3.81 1.48
CA ALA A 79 12.87 -2.51 1.14
C ALA A 79 13.85 -1.42 1.60
N GLN A 80 14.14 -0.47 0.72
CA GLN A 80 14.92 0.71 1.06
C GLN A 80 13.98 1.71 1.75
N SER A 81 13.88 1.64 3.07
CA SER A 81 13.22 2.70 3.82
C SER A 81 14.11 3.95 3.82
N ALA A 82 13.66 5.03 3.18
CA ALA A 82 14.35 6.33 3.22
C ALA A 82 14.33 6.98 4.61
N ARG A 83 13.49 6.48 5.52
CA ARG A 83 13.47 6.87 6.93
C ARG A 83 14.24 5.77 7.66
N GLY A 84 15.41 6.08 8.23
CA GLY A 84 16.37 5.13 8.81
C GLY A 84 15.89 4.28 10.00
N GLU A 85 14.65 3.78 9.97
CA GLU A 85 14.24 2.58 10.69
C GLU A 85 14.84 1.38 9.96
N ASP A 86 15.93 0.86 10.50
CA ASP A 86 16.64 -0.32 10.03
C ASP A 86 15.79 -1.59 10.18
N ARG A 87 14.73 -1.72 9.39
CA ARG A 87 13.98 -2.98 9.27
C ARG A 87 14.73 -3.87 8.29
N MET A 88 15.47 -4.85 8.81
CA MET A 88 16.09 -5.95 8.03
C MET A 88 15.05 -6.94 7.47
N THR A 89 13.88 -6.44 7.05
CA THR A 89 12.78 -7.27 6.57
C THR A 89 13.04 -7.64 5.11
N LEU A 90 12.98 -8.94 4.81
CA LEU A 90 13.11 -9.47 3.46
C LEU A 90 11.72 -9.70 2.85
N TYR A 91 11.52 -9.12 1.69
CA TYR A 91 10.33 -9.33 0.87
C TYR A 91 10.58 -10.44 -0.14
N TYR A 92 9.61 -11.34 -0.30
CA TYR A 92 9.67 -12.44 -1.26
C TYR A 92 8.54 -12.29 -2.27
N VAL A 93 8.85 -12.44 -3.56
CA VAL A 93 7.88 -12.34 -4.66
C VAL A 93 8.00 -13.56 -5.54
N CYS A 94 6.90 -14.30 -5.70
CA CYS A 94 6.87 -15.49 -6.55
C CYS A 94 6.98 -15.11 -8.04
N ARG A 95 7.83 -15.82 -8.80
CA ARG A 95 8.05 -15.54 -10.23
C ARG A 95 6.98 -16.11 -11.17
N ASN A 96 6.05 -16.91 -10.65
CA ASN A 96 4.96 -17.42 -11.46
C ASN A 96 3.99 -16.28 -11.78
N GLN A 97 3.92 -15.86 -13.05
CA GLN A 97 3.04 -14.76 -13.53
C GLN A 97 1.57 -14.94 -13.15
N ARG A 98 1.11 -16.19 -12.96
CA ARG A 98 -0.26 -16.48 -12.51
C ARG A 98 -0.47 -16.23 -11.00
N CYS A 99 0.60 -16.02 -10.24
CA CYS A 99 0.59 -15.76 -8.81
C CYS A 99 1.06 -14.35 -8.43
N VAL A 100 1.53 -13.55 -9.39
CA VAL A 100 2.03 -12.18 -9.16
C VAL A 100 0.93 -11.25 -8.64
N SER A 101 -0.33 -11.46 -9.03
CA SER A 101 -1.49 -10.69 -8.58
C SER A 101 -2.07 -11.16 -7.25
N CYS A 102 -1.48 -12.18 -6.65
CA CYS A 102 -2.12 -12.85 -5.55
C CYS A 102 -1.85 -12.07 -4.27
N ASP A 103 -2.85 -11.26 -3.88
CA ASP A 103 -2.98 -10.43 -2.68
C ASP A 103 -1.77 -10.53 -1.73
N GLN A 104 -1.01 -9.43 -1.72
CA GLN A 104 0.17 -9.19 -0.91
C GLN A 104 -0.06 -9.47 0.58
N ARG A 105 -1.31 -9.50 1.06
CA ARG A 105 -1.66 -9.97 2.41
C ARG A 105 -1.30 -11.44 2.70
N GLY A 106 -1.02 -12.23 1.66
CA GLY A 106 -0.70 -13.66 1.76
C GLY A 106 0.79 -14.02 1.86
N MET A 107 1.70 -13.03 1.89
CA MET A 107 3.14 -13.26 2.10
C MET A 107 3.67 -12.57 3.37
N GLN A 108 2.77 -12.26 4.31
CA GLN A 108 3.14 -11.86 5.67
C GLN A 108 3.35 -13.09 6.55
N LEU A 109 4.31 -13.94 6.17
CA LEU A 109 4.92 -15.00 6.97
C LEU A 109 6.21 -15.31 6.21
N ILE A 110 7.40 -14.97 6.72
CA ILE A 110 8.07 -15.62 7.84
C ILE A 110 8.99 -14.54 8.47
N MET A 111 8.48 -13.85 9.49
CA MET A 111 9.33 -13.47 10.63
C MET A 111 9.66 -14.77 11.35
N PHE A 112 10.82 -15.35 11.06
CA PHE A 112 11.48 -16.30 11.96
C PHE A 112 12.99 -16.07 11.84
N ALA A 113 13.45 -15.08 12.60
CA ALA A 113 14.44 -15.29 13.64
C ALA A 113 14.00 -14.46 14.85
#